data_AF-A0A914RHA9-F1
#
_entry.id   AF-A0A914RHA9-F1
#
_cell.length_a   1.000
_cell.length_b   1.000
_cell.length_c   1.000
_cell.angle_alpha   90.00
_cell.angle_beta   90.00
_cell.angle_gamma   90.00
#
_symmetry.space_group_name_H-M   'P 1'
#
loop_
_entity.id
_entity.type
_entity.pdbx_description
1 polymer ?
#
loop_
_entity_poly.entity_id
_entity_poly.type
_entity_poly.pdbx_seq_one_letter_code
_entity_poly.pdbx_strand_id
1 'polypeptide(L)' 'MRDLPADVTSRSLVELAIPGSHDSCANSLLWAAPVANDEGRLVRTLGYLRFVRRLIQRWARTQCLTVTEQLVAGIRYFDM' A
#
# COMPACT_ATOMS: atom_id res chain seq x y z
N MET A 1 9.88 -3.95 -16.71
CA MET A 1 11.15 -3.21 -16.91
C MET A 1 12.16 -3.96 -17.77
N ARG A 2 11.95 -5.25 -18.11
CA ARG A 2 12.86 -6.01 -18.98
C ARG A 2 12.93 -5.47 -20.42
N ASP A 3 11.79 -5.07 -20.96
CA ASP A 3 11.65 -4.70 -22.38
C ASP A 3 11.66 -3.18 -22.60
N LEU A 4 12.41 -2.45 -21.77
CA LEU A 4 12.60 -1.01 -21.94
C LEU A 4 13.58 -0.74 -23.11
N PRO A 5 13.35 0.30 -23.92
CA PRO A 5 14.31 0.73 -24.93
C PRO A 5 15.70 1.01 -24.35
N ALA A 6 16.75 0.78 -25.14
CA ALA A 6 18.14 0.93 -24.69
C ALA A 6 18.43 2.35 -24.14
N ASP A 7 17.85 3.38 -24.75
CA ASP A 7 17.98 4.78 -24.35
C ASP A 7 17.30 5.10 -23.02
N VAL A 8 16.33 4.29 -22.60
CA VAL A 8 15.66 4.40 -21.30
C VAL A 8 16.43 3.62 -20.25
N THR A 9 16.94 2.43 -20.58
CA THR A 9 17.73 1.61 -19.65
C THR A 9 19.09 2.21 -19.29
N SER A 10 19.63 3.11 -20.12
CA SER A 10 20.89 3.82 -19.84
C SER A 10 20.74 5.04 -18.94
N ARG A 11 19.49 5.48 -18.67
CA ARG A 11 19.20 6.64 -17.83
C ARG A 11 19.19 6.28 -16.35
N SER A 12 19.38 7.29 -15.49
CA SER A 12 19.27 7.09 -14.06
C SER A 12 17.81 6.82 -13.65
N LEU A 13 17.60 6.08 -12.56
CA LEU A 13 16.25 5.81 -12.04
C LEU A 13 15.46 7.10 -11.75
N VAL A 14 16.14 8.18 -11.35
CA VAL A 14 15.50 9.48 -11.05
C VAL A 14 14.93 10.17 -12.29
N GLU A 15 15.37 9.77 -13.49
CA GLU A 15 14.89 10.30 -14.78
C GLU A 15 13.75 9.46 -15.36
N LEU A 16 13.39 8.34 -14.71
CA LEU A 16 12.36 7.42 -15.17
C LEU A 16 11.02 7.76 -14.53
N ALA A 17 9.96 7.77 -15.35
CA ALA A 17 8.59 7.77 -14.87
C ALA A 17 8.23 6.37 -14.35
N ILE A 18 8.42 6.15 -13.05
CA ILE A 18 8.14 4.87 -12.39
C ILE A 18 6.81 4.96 -11.64
N PRO A 19 5.81 4.13 -11.96
CA PRO A 19 4.54 4.13 -11.23
C PRO A 19 4.76 3.59 -9.81
N GLY A 20 4.20 4.32 -8.84
CA GLY A 20 4.26 3.98 -7.43
C GLY A 20 2.88 3.93 -6.77
N SER A 21 2.81 3.27 -5.63
CA SER A 21 1.65 3.24 -4.75
C SER A 21 2.00 3.79 -3.37
N HIS A 22 1.13 4.64 -2.85
CA HIS A 22 1.20 5.14 -1.46
C HIS A 22 0.59 4.11 -0.50
N ASP A 23 1.18 3.93 0.68
CA ASP A 23 0.75 2.94 1.68
C ASP A 23 0.44 1.56 1.05
N SER A 24 1.41 1.02 0.32
CA SER A 24 1.20 -0.07 -0.64
C SER A 24 0.64 -1.35 -0.01
N CYS A 25 0.93 -1.56 1.26
CA CYS A 25 0.53 -2.74 2.04
C CYS A 25 -0.80 -2.56 2.79
N ALA A 26 -1.45 -1.38 2.71
CA ALA A 26 -2.66 -1.07 3.47
C ALA A 26 -3.77 -2.11 3.27
N ASN A 27 -3.95 -2.60 2.04
CA ASN A 27 -4.98 -3.60 1.75
C ASN A 27 -4.75 -4.89 2.56
N SER A 28 -3.52 -5.43 2.55
CA SER A 28 -3.18 -6.67 3.26
C SER A 28 -3.19 -6.48 4.78
N LEU A 29 -2.64 -5.36 5.26
CA LEU A 29 -2.49 -5.07 6.68
C LEU A 29 -3.84 -4.81 7.37
N LEU A 30 -4.76 -4.08 6.72
CA LEU A 30 -6.08 -3.80 7.29
C LEU A 30 -6.92 -5.07 7.54
N TRP A 31 -6.70 -6.13 6.77
CA TRP A 31 -7.38 -7.41 6.94
C TRP A 31 -6.69 -8.31 7.96
N ALA A 32 -5.36 -8.38 7.95
CA ALA A 32 -4.61 -9.32 8.79
C ALA A 32 -4.24 -8.76 10.18
N ALA A 33 -4.00 -7.46 10.30
CA ALA A 33 -3.43 -6.84 11.49
C ALA A 33 -4.49 -6.19 12.41
N PRO A 34 -4.21 -6.09 13.73
CA PRO A 34 -4.98 -5.23 14.64
C PRO A 34 -4.78 -3.74 14.31
N VAL A 35 -5.59 -2.88 14.93
CA VAL A 35 -5.41 -1.41 14.85
C VAL A 35 -3.98 -1.05 15.27
N ALA A 36 -3.40 -0.08 14.57
CA ALA A 36 -2.03 0.36 14.73
C ALA A 36 -1.71 0.75 16.18
N ASN A 37 -0.48 0.49 16.62
CA ASN A 37 -0.10 0.59 18.03
C ASN A 37 0.18 2.04 18.49
N ASP A 38 0.39 2.94 17.54
CA ASP A 38 0.50 4.39 17.69
C ASP A 38 -0.85 5.05 17.99
N GLU A 39 -1.96 4.36 17.74
CA GLU A 39 -3.29 4.84 18.06
C GLU A 39 -3.60 4.83 19.57
N GLY A 40 -4.45 5.77 19.98
CA GLY A 40 -4.88 5.90 21.37
C GLY A 40 -5.52 4.62 21.91
N ARG A 41 -5.36 4.37 23.22
CA ARG A 41 -5.89 3.16 23.90
C ARG A 41 -7.39 2.93 23.65
N LEU A 42 -8.17 4.00 23.57
CA LEU A 42 -9.60 3.94 23.25
C LEU A 42 -9.84 3.45 21.82
N VAL A 43 -9.13 3.99 20.83
CA VAL A 43 -9.25 3.60 19.42
C VAL A 43 -8.84 2.15 19.22
N ARG A 44 -7.74 1.71 19.85
CA ARG A 44 -7.30 0.31 19.83
C ARG A 44 -8.33 -0.65 20.44
N THR A 45 -8.98 -0.24 21.54
CA THR A 45 -10.00 -1.07 22.21
C THR A 45 -11.30 -1.13 21.40
N LEU A 46 -11.75 0.01 20.88
CA LEU A 46 -12.95 0.09 20.04
C LEU A 46 -12.74 -0.57 18.68
N GLY A 47 -11.52 -0.61 18.18
CA GLY A 47 -11.13 -1.25 16.93
C GLY A 47 -11.37 -2.77 16.87
N TYR A 48 -11.56 -3.43 18.02
CA TYR A 48 -12.00 -4.84 18.06
C TYR A 48 -13.47 -5.02 17.67
N LEU A 49 -14.29 -3.96 17.79
CA LEU A 49 -15.70 -3.99 17.39
C LEU A 49 -15.79 -3.99 15.85
N ARG A 50 -16.52 -4.97 15.30
CA ARG A 50 -16.63 -5.18 13.84
C ARG A 50 -17.09 -3.94 13.07
N PHE A 51 -17.98 -3.13 13.64
CA PHE A 51 -18.47 -1.91 13.01
C PHE A 51 -17.40 -0.82 12.95
N VAL A 52 -16.73 -0.56 14.07
CA VAL A 52 -15.62 0.41 14.17
C VAL A 52 -14.47 -0.01 13.26
N ARG A 53 -14.13 -1.31 13.24
CA ARG A 53 -13.12 -1.85 12.33
C ARG A 53 -13.44 -1.56 10.86
N ARG A 54 -14.69 -1.74 10.42
CA ARG A 54 -15.10 -1.40 9.04
C ARG A 54 -14.99 0.09 8.74
N LEU A 55 -15.28 0.95 9.72
CA LEU A 55 -15.08 2.39 9.56
C LEU A 55 -13.59 2.68 9.40
N ILE A 56 -12.74 2.20 10.30
CA ILE A 56 -11.28 2.37 10.22
C ILE A 56 -10.76 1.88 8.87
N GLN A 57 -11.19 0.70 8.42
CA GLN A 57 -10.79 0.15 7.11
C GLN A 57 -11.24 1.00 5.93
N ARG A 58 -12.38 1.69 6.01
CA ARG A 58 -12.83 2.60 4.93
C ARG A 58 -11.97 3.86 4.85
N TRP A 59 -11.52 4.37 5.99
CA TRP A 59 -10.69 5.58 6.05
C TRP A 59 -9.21 5.29 5.77
N ALA A 60 -8.70 4.17 6.25
CA ALA A 60 -7.29 3.81 6.16
C ALA A 60 -6.92 3.07 4.86
N ARG A 61 -7.89 2.64 4.05
CA ARG A 61 -7.59 1.92 2.81
C ARG A 61 -7.14 2.89 1.73
N THR A 62 -5.88 2.80 1.37
CA THR A 62 -5.25 3.52 0.24
C THR A 62 -5.13 2.67 -1.03
N GLN A 63 -5.08 1.35 -0.88
CA GLN A 63 -4.92 0.40 -1.98
C GLN A 63 -6.04 -0.64 -2.01
N CYS A 64 -6.43 -1.06 -3.20
CA CYS A 64 -7.43 -2.13 -3.43
C CYS A 64 -6.79 -3.44 -3.90
N LEU A 65 -5.52 -3.42 -4.30
CA LEU A 65 -4.76 -4.56 -4.81
C LEU A 65 -3.77 -5.07 -3.77
N THR A 66 -3.52 -6.37 -3.74
CA THR A 66 -2.39 -6.97 -3.03
C THR A 66 -1.05 -6.54 -3.66
N VAL A 67 0.05 -6.65 -2.92
CA VAL A 67 1.40 -6.30 -3.42
C VAL A 67 1.73 -7.08 -4.71
N THR A 68 1.38 -8.35 -4.77
CA THR A 68 1.57 -9.19 -5.96
C THR A 68 0.75 -8.71 -7.15
N GLU A 69 -0.50 -8.29 -6.95
CA GLU A 69 -1.34 -7.73 -8.01
C GLU A 69 -0.82 -6.36 -8.46
N GLN A 70 -0.31 -5.53 -7.55
CA GLN A 70 0.33 -4.25 -7.88
C GLN A 70 1.58 -4.46 -8.76
N LEU A 71 2.40 -5.48 -8.45
CA LEU A 71 3.56 -5.85 -9.28
C LEU A 71 3.14 -6.29 -10.68
N VAL A 72 2.07 -7.08 -10.80
CA VAL A 72 1.51 -7.50 -12.10
C VAL A 72 0.93 -6.30 -12.87
N ALA A 73 0.28 -5.36 -12.16
CA ALA A 73 -0.23 -4.12 -12.73
C ALA A 73 0.86 -3.10 -13.13
N GLY A 74 2.12 -3.37 -12.80
CA GLY A 74 3.26 -2.57 -13.22
C GLY A 74 3.81 -1.60 -12.17
N ILE A 75 3.27 -1.56 -10.95
CA ILE A 75 3.81 -0.75 -9.85
C ILE A 75 5.23 -1.22 -9.51
N ARG A 76 6.17 -0.28 -9.39
CA ARG A 76 7.58 -0.57 -9.09
C ARG A 76 8.17 0.29 -7.96
N TYR A 77 7.42 1.27 -7.47
CA TYR A 77 7.76 2.03 -6.27
C TYR A 77 6.71 1.76 -5.19
N PHE A 78 7.15 1.28 -4.02
CA PHE A 78 6.27 0.90 -2.93
C PHE A 78 6.60 1.72 -1.68
N ASP A 79 5.61 2.45 -1.19
CA ASP A 79 5.60 3.06 0.13
C ASP A 79 5.12 2.02 1.17
N MET A 80 5.86 1.84 2.27
CA MET A 80 5.69 0.74 3.25
C MET A 80 5.67 1.23 4.70
#